data_AF-A0A1F1L638-F1
#
_entry.id   AF-A0A1F1L638-F1
#
_cell.length_a   1.000
_cell.length_b   1.000
_cell.length_c   1.000
_cell.angle_alpha   90.00
_cell.angle_beta   90.00
_cell.angle_gamma   90.00
#
_symmetry.space_group_name_H-M   'P 1'
#
loop_
_entity.id
_entity.type
_entity.pdbx_description
1 polymer ?
#
loop_
_entity_poly.entity_id
_entity_poly.type
_entity_poly.pdbx_seq_one_letter_code
_entity_poly.pdbx_strand_id
1 'polypeptide(L)' 'MTEYEEKLNENKNIILRNIQQGKQAGVNKVSAVFAVSKRDELRKNMVTDLAVWLISNGYKVSLKDGELEILTIEWE' A
#
# COMPACT_ATOMS: atom_id res chain seq x y z
N MET A 1 1.09 14.96 15.47
CA MET A 1 1.28 13.79 14.61
C MET A 1 2.70 13.30 14.82
N THR A 2 2.89 11.99 14.87
CA THR A 2 4.22 11.39 14.88
C THR A 2 4.75 11.29 13.45
N GLU A 3 6.08 11.23 13.27
CA GLU A 3 6.71 11.01 11.96
C GLU A 3 6.19 9.73 11.27
N TYR A 4 5.83 8.71 12.07
CA TYR A 4 5.20 7.49 11.57
C TYR A 4 3.84 7.75 10.95
N GLU A 5 2.96 8.48 11.64
CA GLU A 5 1.61 8.81 11.17
C GLU A 5 1.65 9.68 9.90
N GLU A 6 2.59 10.62 9.83
CA GLU A 6 2.80 11.47 8.65
C GLU A 6 3.16 10.62 7.43
N LYS A 7 4.19 9.76 7.58
CA LYS A 7 4.61 8.84 6.49
C LYS A 7 3.51 7.86 6.10
N LEU A 8 2.75 7.33 7.06
CA LEU A 8 1.62 6.46 6.77
C LEU A 8 0.56 7.18 5.94
N ASN A 9 0.22 8.43 6.30
CA ASN A 9 -0.75 9.24 5.58
C ASN A 9 -0.26 9.65 4.19
N GLU A 10 1.02 9.98 4.04
CA GLU A 10 1.64 10.24 2.72
C GLU A 10 1.51 9.03 1.80
N ASN A 11 1.83 7.83 2.28
CA ASN A 11 1.68 6.61 1.50
C ASN A 11 0.22 6.33 1.11
N LYS A 12 -0.73 6.54 2.04
CA LYS A 12 -2.17 6.44 1.73
C LYS A 12 -2.56 7.39 0.59
N ASN A 13 -2.11 8.65 0.63
CA ASN A 13 -2.41 9.65 -0.40
C ASN A 13 -1.84 9.25 -1.77
N ILE A 14 -0.60 8.75 -1.81
CA ILE A 14 0.03 8.25 -3.04
C ILE A 14 -0.76 7.07 -3.62
N ILE A 15 -1.13 6.11 -2.77
CA ILE A 15 -1.90 4.93 -3.18
C ILE A 15 -3.27 5.35 -3.76
N LEU A 16 -4.01 6.23 -3.07
CA LEU A 16 -5.32 6.71 -3.55
C LEU A 16 -5.21 7.41 -4.90
N ARG A 17 -4.19 8.25 -5.09
CA ARG A 17 -3.94 8.92 -6.36
C ARG A 17 -3.69 7.91 -7.49
N ASN A 18 -2.90 6.88 -7.24
CA ASN A 18 -2.61 5.84 -8.23
C ASN A 18 -3.84 4.98 -8.53
N ILE A 19 -4.67 4.66 -7.53
CA ILE A 19 -5.95 3.97 -7.74
C ILE A 19 -6.86 4.83 -8.63
N GLN A 20 -6.97 6.13 -8.36
CA GLN A 20 -7.78 7.04 -9.17
C GLN A 20 -7.28 7.11 -10.62
N GLN A 21 -5.97 7.22 -10.83
CA GLN A 21 -5.38 7.18 -12.17
C GLN A 21 -5.61 5.83 -12.86
N GLY A 22 -5.48 4.72 -12.14
CA GLY A 22 -5.76 3.39 -12.65
C GLY A 22 -7.20 3.24 -13.13
N LYS A 23 -8.16 3.73 -12.33
CA LYS A 23 -9.58 3.78 -12.71
C LYS A 23 -9.81 4.59 -13.98
N GLN A 24 -9.18 5.77 -14.10
CA GLN A 24 -9.28 6.62 -15.30
C GLN A 24 -8.65 5.96 -16.53
N ALA A 25 -7.61 5.15 -16.34
CA ALA A 25 -6.95 4.40 -17.41
C ALA A 25 -7.67 3.09 -17.77
N GLY A 26 -8.79 2.75 -17.12
CA GLY A 26 -9.54 1.52 -17.37
C GLY A 26 -8.87 0.26 -16.84
N VAL A 27 -7.96 0.37 -15.87
CA VAL A 27 -7.39 -0.78 -15.15
C VAL A 27 -8.09 -0.98 -13.81
N ASN A 28 -8.02 -2.20 -13.29
CA ASN A 28 -8.68 -2.61 -12.05
C ASN A 28 -7.70 -3.00 -10.93
N LYS A 29 -6.41 -2.73 -11.14
CA LYS A 29 -5.33 -3.20 -10.27
C LYS A 29 -4.13 -2.27 -10.31
N VAL A 30 -3.52 -2.04 -9.14
CA VAL A 30 -2.20 -1.43 -9.00
C VAL A 30 -1.37 -2.19 -7.98
N SER A 31 -0.05 -2.08 -8.07
CA SER A 31 0.88 -2.64 -7.08
C SER A 31 1.78 -1.54 -6.52
N ALA A 32 1.87 -1.47 -5.20
CA ALA A 32 2.87 -0.67 -4.50
C ALA A 32 4.05 -1.57 -4.13
N VAL A 33 5.27 -1.13 -4.46
CA VAL A 33 6.51 -1.88 -4.21
C VAL A 33 7.30 -1.17 -3.13
N PHE A 34 7.57 -1.89 -2.04
CA PHE A 34 8.28 -1.37 -0.89
C PHE A 34 9.66 -2.02 -0.78
N ALA A 35 10.69 -1.18 -0.82
CA ALA A 35 12.05 -1.58 -0.48
C ALA A 35 12.20 -1.58 1.06
N VAL A 36 11.89 -2.72 1.67
CA VAL A 36 11.94 -2.93 3.12
C VAL A 36 13.03 -3.94 3.44
N SER A 37 14.00 -3.55 4.25
CA SER A 37 14.97 -4.50 4.80
C SER A 37 14.29 -5.41 5.82
N LYS A 38 14.70 -6.68 5.90
CA LYS A 38 14.16 -7.62 6.90
C LYS A 38 14.30 -7.12 8.34
N ARG A 39 15.26 -6.23 8.62
CA ARG A 39 15.54 -5.64 9.94
C ARG A 39 14.76 -4.35 10.22
N ASP A 40 14.06 -3.80 9.24
CA ASP A 40 13.28 -2.56 9.37
C ASP A 40 11.83 -2.89 9.74
N GLU A 41 11.63 -3.23 11.02
CA GLU A 41 10.30 -3.60 11.55
C GLU A 41 9.30 -2.46 11.44
N LEU A 42 9.76 -1.21 11.52
CA LEU A 42 8.89 -0.04 11.42
C LEU A 42 8.25 0.06 10.03
N ARG A 43 9.04 -0.14 8.97
CA ARG A 43 8.48 -0.16 7.61
C ARG A 43 7.58 -1.35 7.35
N LYS A 44 7.88 -2.53 7.90
CA LYS A 44 7.00 -3.71 7.81
C LYS A 44 5.63 -3.47 8.44
N ASN A 45 5.63 -2.86 9.63
CA ASN A 45 4.39 -2.48 10.31
C ASN A 45 3.60 -1.48 9.45
N MET A 46 4.28 -0.53 8.81
CA MET A 46 3.64 0.42 7.91
C MET A 46 2.99 -0.25 6.69
N VAL A 47 3.66 -1.22 6.05
CA VAL A 47 3.07 -1.98 4.93
C VAL A 47 1.85 -2.77 5.39
N THR A 48 1.93 -3.36 6.58
CA THR A 48 0.81 -4.09 7.20
C THR A 48 -0.38 -3.15 7.47
N ASP A 49 -0.12 -1.97 8.07
CA ASP A 49 -1.15 -0.97 8.36
C ASP A 49 -1.83 -0.44 7.07
N LEU A 50 -1.05 -0.25 6.00
CA LEU A 50 -1.59 0.10 4.69
C LEU A 50 -2.49 -1.00 4.12
N ALA A 51 -2.06 -2.26 4.21
CA ALA A 51 -2.84 -3.41 3.76
C ALA A 51 -4.17 -3.52 4.52
N VAL A 52 -4.13 -3.44 5.85
CA VAL A 52 -5.33 -3.46 6.71
C VAL A 52 -6.27 -2.30 6.35
N TRP A 53 -5.74 -1.09 6.23
CA TRP A 53 -6.54 0.08 5.86
C TRP A 53 -7.22 -0.10 4.50
N LEU A 54 -6.52 -0.60 3.49
CA LEU A 54 -7.10 -0.86 2.17
C LEU A 54 -8.22 -1.91 2.22
N ILE A 55 -8.01 -3.01 2.97
CA ILE A 55 -9.03 -4.04 3.18
C ILE A 55 -10.28 -3.43 3.83
N SER A 56 -10.11 -2.61 4.87
CA SER A 56 -11.23 -1.91 5.52
C SER A 56 -11.97 -0.94 4.59
N ASN A 57 -11.34 -0.50 3.51
CA ASN A 57 -11.95 0.36 2.49
C ASN A 57 -12.51 -0.43 1.29
N GLY A 58 -12.58 -1.76 1.37
CA GLY A 58 -13.21 -2.61 0.36
C GLY A 58 -12.30 -3.01 -0.81
N TYR A 59 -11.01 -2.74 -0.75
CA TYR A 59 -10.07 -3.23 -1.75
C TYR A 59 -9.71 -4.68 -1.51
N LYS A 60 -9.54 -5.45 -2.58
CA LYS A 60 -8.92 -6.77 -2.50
C LYS A 60 -7.41 -6.59 -2.53
N VAL A 61 -6.74 -7.07 -1.48
CA VAL A 61 -5.31 -6.86 -1.27
C VAL A 61 -4.57 -8.19 -1.23
N SER A 62 -3.40 -8.26 -1.85
CA SER A 62 -2.44 -9.34 -1.64
C SER A 62 -1.06 -8.78 -1.38
N LEU A 63 -0.38 -9.31 -0.38
CA LEU A 63 1.00 -8.97 -0.05
C LEU A 63 1.89 -10.15 -0.42
N LYS A 64 2.94 -9.88 -1.20
CA LYS A 64 3.97 -10.86 -1.53
C LYS A 64 5.27 -10.48 -0.84
N ASP A 65 5.73 -11.37 0.04
CA ASP A 65 7.00 -11.22 0.75
C ASP A 65 8.16 -11.78 -0.08
N GLY A 66 9.28 -11.05 -0.11
CA GLY A 66 10.47 -11.39 -0.91
C GLY A 66 11.67 -10.49 -0.59
N GLU A 67 12.50 -10.19 -1.61
CA GLU A 67 13.52 -9.12 -1.50
C GLU A 67 12.88 -7.73 -1.41
N LEU A 68 11.67 -7.59 -1.94
CA LEU A 68 10.79 -6.44 -1.84
C LEU A 68 9.42 -6.92 -1.36
N GLU A 69 8.71 -6.06 -0.64
CA GLU A 69 7.31 -6.29 -0.30
C GLU A 69 6.42 -5.68 -1.39
N ILE A 70 5.59 -6.51 -2.02
CA ILE A 70 4.69 -6.06 -3.09
C ILE A 70 3.25 -6.14 -2.62
N LEU A 71 2.62 -4.98 -2.47
CA LEU A 71 1.22 -4.84 -2.10
C LEU A 71 0.38 -4.62 -3.35
N THR A 72 -0.32 -5.66 -3.79
CA THR A 72 -1.25 -5.59 -4.92
C THR A 72 -2.64 -5.22 -4.41
N ILE A 73 -3.27 -4.27 -5.09
CA ILE A 73 -4.53 -3.63 -4.71
C ILE A 73 -5.47 -3.70 -5.90
N GLU A 74 -6.63 -4.32 -5.72
CA GLU A 74 -7.61 -4.58 -6.76
C GLU A 74 -8.98 -4.01 -6.39
N TRP A 75 -9.76 -3.61 -7.40
CA TRP A 75 -11.14 -3.15 -7.28
C TRP A 75 -12.00 -3.69 -8.42
N GLU A 76 -13.32 -3.65 -8.26
CA GLU A 76 -14.31 -3.95 -9.30
C GLU A 76 -14.53 -2.75 -10.24
#